data_AF-A0AAU5DNE5-F1
#
_entry.id   AF-A0AAU5DNE5-F1
#
_cell.length_a   1.000
_cell.length_b   1.000
_cell.length_c   1.000
_cell.angle_alpha   90.00
_cell.angle_beta   90.00
_cell.angle_gamma   90.00
#
_symmetry.space_group_name_H-M   'P 1'
#
loop_
_entity.id
_entity.type
_entity.pdbx_description
1 polymer ?
#
loop_
_entity_poly.entity_id
_entity_poly.type
_entity_poly.pdbx_seq_one_letter_code
_entity_poly.pdbx_strand_id
1 'polypeptide(L)' 'MTGIRVEAAYDDGATWAAPAEPHVRRDGSVATVLHGPAADAQAVTLRVTEWDRAGSRTQQTVVRVFALRG' A
#
# COMPACT_ATOMS: atom_id res chain seq x y z
N MET A 1 16.13 -12.26 -1.18
CA MET A 1 14.66 -12.41 -1.04
C MET A 1 14.00 -11.41 -1.97
N THR A 2 12.98 -11.77 -2.72
CA THR A 2 12.13 -10.78 -3.44
C THR A 2 10.88 -10.54 -2.63
N GLY A 3 10.29 -9.37 -2.76
CA GLY A 3 9.01 -9.12 -2.11
C GLY A 3 8.40 -7.79 -2.50
N ILE A 4 7.14 -7.66 -2.12
CA ILE A 4 6.36 -6.46 -2.26
C ILE A 4 5.64 -6.20 -0.95
N ARG A 5 5.57 -4.91 -0.57
CA ARG A 5 4.85 -4.41 0.59
C ARG A 5 3.91 -3.32 0.11
N VAL A 6 2.66 -3.39 0.57
CA VAL A 6 1.66 -2.36 0.33
C VAL A 6 1.20 -1.80 1.67
N GLU A 7 1.22 -0.48 1.78
CA GLU A 7 0.81 0.26 2.96
C GLU A 7 -0.22 1.32 2.55
N ALA A 8 -1.18 1.61 3.43
CA ALA A 8 -2.10 2.72 3.29
C ALA A 8 -1.88 3.77 4.37
N ALA A 9 -2.12 5.01 4.00
CA ALA A 9 -2.24 6.15 4.88
C ALA A 9 -3.60 6.81 4.67
N TYR A 10 -4.17 7.31 5.77
CA TYR A 10 -5.48 7.95 5.80
C TYR A 10 -5.38 9.44 6.14
N ASP A 11 -4.16 9.94 6.25
CA ASP A 11 -3.75 11.31 6.60
C ASP A 11 -2.69 11.84 5.61
N ASP A 12 -2.86 11.52 4.32
CA ASP A 12 -1.97 11.91 3.22
C ASP A 12 -0.50 11.46 3.37
N GLY A 13 -0.25 10.37 4.11
CA GLY A 13 1.07 9.75 4.22
C GLY A 13 1.86 10.16 5.46
N ALA A 14 1.25 10.89 6.40
CA ALA A 14 1.87 11.24 7.66
C ALA A 14 2.02 9.99 8.56
N THR A 15 1.01 9.13 8.59
CA THR A 15 1.06 7.84 9.28
C THR A 15 0.67 6.69 8.36
N TRP A 16 1.36 5.56 8.51
CA TRP A 16 1.17 4.37 7.68
C TRP A 16 0.57 3.26 8.52
N ALA A 17 -0.56 2.72 8.08
CA ALA A 17 -1.16 1.55 8.68
C ALA A 17 -0.22 0.35 8.60
N ALA A 18 -0.45 -0.65 9.46
CA ALA A 18 0.31 -1.89 9.42
C ALA A 18 0.28 -2.47 8.00
N PRO A 19 1.43 -2.87 7.43
CA PRO A 19 1.49 -3.38 6.08
C PRO A 19 0.66 -4.67 5.99
N ALA A 20 -0.22 -4.73 5.00
CA ALA A 20 -0.89 -5.98 4.65
C ALA A 20 0.06 -6.80 3.77
N GLU A 21 0.21 -8.09 4.07
CA GLU A 21 0.96 -9.00 3.21
C GLU A 21 0.19 -9.21 1.91
N PRO A 22 0.74 -8.75 0.78
CA PRO A 22 0.04 -8.86 -0.49
C PRO A 22 0.12 -10.29 -1.05
N HIS A 23 -0.97 -10.75 -1.65
CA HIS A 23 -0.99 -11.99 -2.40
C HIS A 23 -0.53 -11.74 -3.84
N VAL A 24 0.58 -12.40 -4.21
CA VAL A 24 1.14 -12.34 -5.57
C VAL A 24 0.55 -13.48 -6.39
N ARG A 25 -0.10 -13.14 -7.52
CA ARG A 25 -0.69 -14.13 -8.43
C ARG A 25 0.32 -14.63 -9.45
N ARG A 26 0.00 -15.74 -10.12
CA ARG A 26 0.88 -16.37 -11.14
C ARG A 26 1.13 -15.49 -12.35
N ASP A 27 0.21 -14.59 -12.67
CA ASP A 27 0.32 -13.63 -13.77
C ASP A 27 1.14 -12.37 -13.39
N GLY A 28 1.70 -12.34 -12.17
CA GLY A 28 2.47 -11.21 -11.65
C GLY A 28 1.62 -10.08 -11.07
N SER A 29 0.28 -10.17 -11.14
CA SER A 29 -0.58 -9.20 -10.48
C SER A 29 -0.55 -9.36 -8.96
N VAL A 30 -0.71 -8.24 -8.25
CA VAL A 30 -0.65 -8.20 -6.79
C VAL A 30 -1.97 -7.70 -6.25
N ALA A 31 -2.52 -8.43 -5.28
CA ALA A 31 -3.74 -8.05 -4.58
C ALA A 31 -3.49 -7.98 -3.08
N THR A 32 -4.02 -6.95 -2.42
CA THR A 32 -4.00 -6.82 -0.97
C THR A 32 -5.35 -6.30 -0.49
N VAL A 33 -5.70 -6.64 0.75
CA VAL A 33 -6.89 -6.12 1.42
C VAL A 33 -6.43 -5.29 2.60
N LEU A 34 -6.85 -4.03 2.60
CA LEU A 34 -6.56 -3.07 3.66
C LEU A 34 -7.90 -2.70 4.31
N HIS A 35 -7.97 -2.81 5.64
CA HIS A 35 -9.14 -2.36 6.37
C HIS A 35 -9.12 -0.83 6.46
N GLY A 36 -10.27 -0.22 6.13
CA GLY A 36 -10.46 1.23 6.23
C GLY A 36 -10.23 1.74 7.66
N PRO A 37 -9.95 3.05 7.82
CA PRO A 37 -9.72 3.62 9.13
C PRO A 37 -11.03 3.64 9.92
N ALA A 38 -10.95 3.62 11.25
CA ALA A 38 -12.10 3.82 12.11
C ALA A 38 -12.60 5.28 12.16
N ALA A 39 -11.92 6.21 11.47
CA ALA A 39 -12.13 7.66 11.55
C ALA A 39 -12.53 8.26 10.20
N ASP A 40 -12.89 9.56 10.21
CA ASP A 40 -13.45 10.35 9.09
C ASP A 40 -12.43 10.69 7.97
N ALA A 41 -11.58 9.73 7.60
CA ALA A 41 -10.64 9.91 6.50
C ALA A 41 -11.39 10.11 5.18
N GLN A 42 -10.94 11.09 4.40
CA GLN A 42 -11.58 11.46 3.14
C GLN A 42 -11.00 10.70 1.94
N ALA A 43 -9.78 10.19 2.08
CA ALA A 43 -9.09 9.52 1.00
C ALA A 43 -8.05 8.52 1.53
N VAL A 44 -7.63 7.64 0.64
CA VAL A 44 -6.54 6.69 0.86
C VAL A 44 -5.32 7.15 0.07
N THR A 45 -4.17 7.19 0.73
CA THR A 45 -2.85 7.32 0.09
C THR A 45 -2.16 5.96 0.15
N LEU A 46 -1.58 5.49 -0.95
CA LEU A 46 -0.90 4.19 -1.01
C LEU A 46 0.61 4.37 -1.14
N ARG A 47 1.36 3.49 -0.47
CA ARG A 47 2.79 3.30 -0.70
C ARG A 47 3.05 1.85 -1.05
N VAL A 48 3.72 1.66 -2.17
CA VAL A 48 4.16 0.34 -2.66
C VAL A 48 5.67 0.32 -2.61
N THR A 49 6.21 -0.69 -1.94
CA THR A 49 7.66 -0.95 -1.93
C THR A 49 7.91 -2.33 -2.52
N GLU A 50 8.80 -2.41 -3.50
CA GLU A 50 9.26 -3.66 -4.10
C GLU A 50 10.77 -3.81 -3.92
N TRP A 51 11.24 -5.03 -3.75
CA TRP A 51 12.66 -5.35 -3.68
C TRP A 51 13.00 -6.67 -4.37
N ASP A 52 14.19 -6.73 -4.96
CA ASP A 52 14.72 -7.91 -5.64
C ASP A 52 15.77 -8.66 -4.79
N ARG A 53 16.30 -9.78 -5.31
CA ARG A 53 17.34 -10.56 -4.64
C ARG A 53 18.72 -9.90 -4.70
N ALA A 54 18.94 -8.98 -5.64
CA ALA A 54 20.18 -8.22 -5.78
C ALA A 54 20.27 -7.04 -4.80
N GLY A 55 19.15 -6.71 -4.13
CA GLY A 55 19.06 -5.61 -3.16
C GLY A 55 18.52 -4.32 -3.76
N SER A 56 18.12 -4.31 -5.04
CA SER A 56 17.44 -3.16 -5.65
C SER A 56 16.09 -2.94 -4.97
N ARG A 57 15.73 -1.68 -4.72
CA ARG A 57 14.46 -1.31 -4.09
C ARG A 57 13.82 -0.13 -4.80
N THR A 58 12.54 -0.25 -5.10
CA THR A 58 11.72 0.85 -5.61
C THR A 58 10.60 1.12 -4.62
N GLN A 59 10.31 2.40 -4.40
CA GLN A 59 9.19 2.84 -3.58
C GLN A 59 8.40 3.89 -4.35
N GLN A 60 7.09 3.70 -4.43
CA GLN A 60 6.17 4.66 -5.03
C GLN A 60 5.10 5.03 -4.02
N THR A 61 4.78 6.32 -3.95
CA THR A 61 3.65 6.84 -3.18
C THR A 61 2.65 7.48 -4.12
N VAL A 62 1.38 7.09 -4.01
CA VAL A 62 0.26 7.69 -4.75
C VAL A 62 -0.67 8.34 -3.74
N VAL A 63 -0.67 9.66 -3.74
CA VAL A 63 -1.45 10.48 -2.80
C VAL A 63 -2.91 10.51 -3.24
N ARG A 64 -3.82 10.26 -2.30
CA ARG A 64 -5.28 10.29 -2.50
C ARG A 64 -5.74 9.47 -3.72
N VAL A 65 -5.25 8.23 -3.83
CA VAL A 65 -5.57 7.31 -4.93
C VAL A 65 -7.06 6.96 -5.00
N PHE A 66 -7.75 7.04 -3.87
CA PHE A 66 -9.17 6.72 -3.77
C PHE A 66 -9.85 7.62 -2.74
N ALA A 67 -11.03 8.13 -3.05
CA ALA A 67 -11.86 8.89 -2.12
C ALA A 67 -12.73 7.94 -1.28
N LEU A 68 -12.70 8.08 0.04
CA LEU A 68 -13.58 7.35 0.94
C LEU A 68 -14.92 8.10 1.03
N ARG A 69 -16.03 7.40 0.78
CA ARG A 69 -17.36 7.93 1.08
C ARG A 69 -17.66 7.63 2.54
N GLY A 70 -17.82 8.67 3.35
CA GLY A 70 -18.38 8.58 4.69
C GLY A 70 -19.85 8.17 4.67
#